data_AF-A0A0D3J109-F1
#
_entry.id   AF-A0A0D3J109-F1
#
_cell.length_a   1.000
_cell.length_b   1.000
_cell.length_c   1.000
_cell.angle_alpha   90.00
_cell.angle_beta   90.00
_cell.angle_gamma   90.00
#
_symmetry.space_group_name_H-M   'P 1'
#
loop_
_entity.id
_entity.type
_entity.pdbx_description
1 polymer ?
#
loop_
_entity_poly.entity_id
_entity_poly.type
_entity_poly.pdbx_seq_one_letter_code
_entity_poly.pdbx_strand_id
1 'polypeptide(L)'
;MLLKPALLLVSLLPGVRAFATTASPPSPPSAPLPVCYSENDLSEAEQATMVEQQTLYLYNDTTLPEDKSNIFNTYFASGLKWMDSYKDKFDPEIFTMQTVDSLTMGNVFQLPTTSNKPEDVTFELPAPSELTAPEYSLKYMPILDMAALIKAKVVSCVHVVDYFTARLVEFEPYLAITSLLLTETARAKALAYDAMIANSTYLGPLIPL
;
A
#
# COMPACT_ATOMS: atom_id res chain seq x y z
N MET A 1 -53.50 -38.39 -2.89
CA MET A 1 -52.90 -39.07 -1.72
C MET A 1 -51.39 -39.07 -1.93
N LEU A 2 -50.67 -38.04 -1.47
CA LEU A 2 -50.09 -37.85 -0.12
C LEU A 2 -49.02 -38.88 0.22
N LEU A 3 -47.73 -38.48 0.18
CA LEU A 3 -46.78 -38.71 1.28
C LEU A 3 -45.48 -37.91 1.05
N LYS A 4 -45.31 -36.86 1.88
CA LYS A 4 -44.07 -36.12 2.17
C LYS A 4 -43.19 -36.97 3.11
N PRO A 5 -41.85 -36.94 3.01
CA PRO A 5 -40.99 -37.31 4.13
C PRO A 5 -40.67 -36.11 5.01
N ALA A 6 -40.60 -36.41 6.30
CA ALA A 6 -40.58 -35.52 7.43
C ALA A 6 -39.23 -34.80 7.65
N LEU A 7 -39.35 -33.56 8.12
CA LEU A 7 -38.35 -32.82 8.88
C LEU A 7 -37.92 -33.60 10.13
N LEU A 8 -36.61 -33.77 10.32
CA LEU A 8 -36.04 -34.23 11.58
C LEU A 8 -35.52 -33.02 12.35
N LEU A 9 -36.30 -32.63 13.35
CA LEU A 9 -36.04 -31.55 14.30
C LEU A 9 -35.18 -32.13 15.43
N VAL A 10 -33.88 -31.82 15.47
CA VAL A 10 -33.02 -32.16 16.62
C VAL A 10 -32.96 -30.96 17.55
N SER A 11 -33.79 -30.99 18.57
CA SER A 11 -33.75 -30.13 19.75
C SER A 11 -32.83 -30.75 20.81
N LEU A 12 -31.69 -30.10 21.10
CA LEU A 12 -30.85 -30.41 22.26
C LEU A 12 -30.73 -29.16 23.14
N LEU A 13 -31.23 -29.32 24.35
CA LEU A 13 -31.40 -28.36 25.45
C LEU A 13 -30.06 -27.91 26.08
N PRO A 14 -30.06 -26.85 26.91
CA PRO A 14 -28.92 -26.01 27.18
C PRO A 14 -28.00 -26.54 28.28
N GLY A 15 -26.70 -26.53 28.02
CA GLY A 15 -25.65 -26.78 29.00
C GLY A 15 -25.29 -25.50 29.76
N VAL A 16 -25.62 -25.50 31.05
CA VAL A 16 -25.18 -24.55 32.07
C VAL A 16 -23.65 -24.46 32.06
N ARG A 17 -23.08 -23.28 31.77
CA ARG A 17 -21.68 -22.97 32.06
C ARG A 17 -21.62 -21.94 33.18
N ALA A 18 -21.02 -22.36 34.30
CA ALA A 18 -20.71 -21.51 35.44
C ALA A 18 -19.72 -20.41 35.02
N PHE A 19 -20.08 -19.15 35.27
CA PHE A 19 -19.16 -18.02 35.19
C PHE A 19 -18.31 -17.99 36.46
N ALA A 20 -17.02 -18.29 36.32
CA ALA A 20 -16.02 -17.95 37.32
C ALA A 20 -15.65 -16.46 37.14
N THR A 21 -16.12 -15.61 38.04
CA THR A 21 -15.75 -14.21 38.11
C THR A 21 -14.35 -14.10 38.70
N THR A 22 -13.31 -14.12 37.87
CA THR A 22 -11.97 -13.69 38.27
C THR A 22 -11.91 -12.18 38.21
N ALA A 23 -11.85 -11.54 39.38
CA ALA A 23 -11.64 -10.11 39.50
C ALA A 23 -10.31 -9.71 38.82
N SER A 24 -10.39 -8.76 37.88
CA SER A 24 -9.20 -8.17 37.25
C SER A 24 -8.42 -7.36 38.29
N PRO A 25 -7.08 -7.48 38.34
CA PRO A 25 -6.26 -6.59 39.15
C PRO A 25 -6.37 -5.13 38.65
N PRO A 26 -6.25 -4.14 39.54
CA PRO A 26 -6.32 -2.73 39.18
C PRO A 26 -5.18 -2.37 38.22
N SER A 27 -5.52 -1.67 37.13
CA SER A 27 -4.57 -1.15 36.17
C SER A 27 -3.54 -0.23 36.84
N PRO A 28 -2.25 -0.30 36.48
CA PRO A 28 -1.25 0.65 36.95
C PRO A 28 -1.60 2.06 36.49
N PRO A 29 -1.20 3.10 37.25
CA PRO A 29 -1.43 4.50 36.87
C PRO A 29 -0.76 4.80 35.53
N SER A 30 -1.54 5.29 34.57
CA SER A 30 -1.07 5.69 33.25
C SER A 30 0.05 6.72 33.39
N ALA A 31 1.23 6.40 32.87
CA ALA A 31 2.27 7.39 32.65
C ALA A 31 1.74 8.46 31.68
N PRO A 32 2.02 9.76 31.91
CA PRO A 32 1.66 10.80 30.96
C PRO A 32 2.33 10.50 29.61
N LEU A 33 1.52 10.32 28.58
CA LEU A 33 2.01 10.13 27.22
C LEU A 33 2.77 11.39 26.78
N PRO A 34 3.86 11.24 26.00
CA PRO A 34 4.52 12.38 25.39
C PRO A 34 3.49 13.16 24.56
N VAL A 35 3.49 14.48 24.72
CA VAL A 35 2.71 15.41 23.92
C VAL A 35 3.21 15.30 22.48
N CYS A 36 2.53 14.50 21.67
CA CYS A 36 2.67 14.58 20.23
C CYS A 36 2.04 15.91 19.81
N TYR A 37 2.87 16.85 19.37
CA TYR A 37 2.39 18.04 18.68
C TYR A 37 1.67 17.55 17.41
N SER A 38 0.35 17.72 17.40
CA SER A 38 -0.48 17.53 16.22
C SER A 38 -0.12 18.64 15.22
N GLU A 39 0.54 18.29 14.12
CA GLU A 39 0.68 19.20 12.96
C GLU A 39 -0.65 19.42 12.22
N ASN A 40 -1.78 18.94 12.75
CA ASN A 40 -3.12 19.06 12.17
C ASN A 40 -3.98 20.20 12.74
N ASP A 41 -3.40 21.19 13.42
CA ASP A 41 -4.13 22.41 13.83
C ASP A 41 -4.30 23.44 12.69
N LEU A 42 -4.08 23.05 11.44
CA LEU A 42 -4.56 23.84 10.30
C LEU A 42 -6.05 23.54 10.11
N SER A 43 -6.87 24.59 10.19
CA SER A 43 -8.31 24.48 10.03
C SER A 43 -8.66 23.81 8.70
N GLU A 44 -9.74 23.02 8.64
CA GLU A 44 -10.22 22.40 7.39
C GLU A 44 -10.31 23.38 6.20
N ALA A 45 -10.51 24.67 6.48
CA ALA A 45 -10.51 25.75 5.49
C ALA A 45 -9.13 26.08 4.90
N GLU A 46 -8.05 25.92 5.66
CA GLU A 46 -6.68 26.16 5.20
C GLU A 46 -6.13 24.96 4.42
N GLN A 47 -6.50 23.74 4.81
CA GLN A 47 -6.14 22.55 4.02
C GLN A 47 -6.86 22.52 2.66
N ALA A 48 -8.13 22.95 2.62
CA ALA A 48 -8.88 23.07 1.38
C ALA A 48 -8.27 24.11 0.41
N THR A 49 -7.82 25.26 0.93
CA THR A 49 -7.21 26.32 0.09
C THR A 49 -5.82 25.96 -0.42
N MET A 50 -5.03 25.20 0.35
CA MET A 50 -3.70 24.75 -0.13
C MET A 50 -3.80 23.69 -1.24
N VAL A 51 -4.78 22.79 -1.16
CA VAL A 51 -5.06 21.80 -2.23
C VAL A 51 -5.66 22.47 -3.47
N GLU A 52 -6.49 23.50 -3.28
CA GLU A 52 -7.06 24.29 -4.39
C GLU A 52 -5.99 25.11 -5.13
N GLN A 53 -5.01 25.68 -4.42
CA GLN A 53 -3.88 26.36 -5.07
C GLN A 53 -2.93 25.40 -5.81
N GLN A 54 -2.71 24.19 -5.30
CA GLN A 54 -1.90 23.18 -6.01
C GLN A 54 -2.62 22.62 -7.24
N THR A 55 -3.95 22.47 -7.20
CA THR A 55 -4.73 22.04 -8.37
C THR A 55 -4.86 23.14 -9.42
N LEU A 56 -4.93 24.43 -9.02
CA LEU A 56 -4.93 25.56 -9.95
C LEU A 56 -3.61 25.73 -10.73
N TYR A 57 -2.47 25.38 -10.13
CA TYR A 57 -1.19 25.38 -10.84
C TYR A 57 -1.06 24.25 -11.88
N LEU A 58 -1.84 23.18 -11.75
CA LEU A 58 -1.85 22.06 -12.70
C LEU A 58 -2.89 22.20 -13.82
N TYR A 59 -3.91 23.06 -13.66
CA TYR A 59 -5.04 23.14 -14.59
C TYR A 59 -5.12 24.42 -15.44
N ASN A 60 -4.37 25.47 -15.12
CA ASN A 60 -4.46 26.73 -15.86
C ASN A 60 -3.53 26.87 -17.08
N ASP A 61 -2.74 25.85 -17.43
CA ASP A 61 -1.96 25.86 -18.67
C ASP A 61 -2.61 24.95 -19.73
N THR A 62 -3.85 25.28 -20.10
CA THR A 62 -4.57 24.61 -21.20
C THR A 62 -4.17 25.12 -22.59
N THR A 63 -3.21 26.04 -22.67
CA THR A 63 -2.52 26.36 -23.92
C THR A 63 -1.29 25.46 -24.09
N LEU A 64 -1.52 24.15 -24.14
CA LEU A 64 -0.51 23.18 -24.54
C LEU A 64 -0.10 23.47 -26.01
N PRO A 65 1.14 23.91 -26.29
CA PRO A 65 1.60 24.03 -27.66
C PRO A 65 1.58 22.64 -28.31
N GLU A 66 1.03 22.52 -29.52
CA GLU A 66 0.86 21.24 -30.25
C GLU A 66 2.18 20.47 -30.47
N ASP A 67 3.33 21.10 -30.21
CA ASP A 67 4.63 20.48 -30.34
C ASP A 67 5.09 19.80 -29.04
N LYS A 68 4.68 18.54 -28.87
CA LYS A 68 5.08 17.67 -27.75
C LYS A 68 6.58 17.37 -27.69
N SER A 69 7.35 17.69 -28.73
CA SER A 69 8.80 17.42 -28.77
C SER A 69 9.61 18.35 -27.84
N ASN A 70 9.01 19.44 -27.36
CA ASN A 70 9.72 20.46 -26.58
C ASN A 70 9.38 20.47 -25.07
N ILE A 71 8.43 19.64 -24.63
CA ILE A 71 8.00 19.58 -23.22
C ILE A 71 9.16 19.14 -22.32
N PHE A 72 9.93 18.13 -22.74
CA PHE A 72 11.08 17.64 -21.99
C PHE A 72 12.17 18.72 -21.82
N ASN A 73 12.45 19.50 -22.86
CA ASN A 73 13.42 20.60 -22.80
C ASN A 73 12.98 21.71 -21.85
N THR A 74 11.68 22.02 -21.81
CA THR A 74 11.15 23.06 -20.91
C THR A 74 11.24 22.63 -19.44
N TYR A 75 10.92 21.37 -19.13
CA TYR A 75 11.09 20.83 -17.78
C TYR A 75 12.57 20.73 -17.38
N PHE A 76 13.45 20.35 -18.31
CA PHE A 76 14.87 20.26 -18.05
C PHE A 76 15.51 21.65 -17.83
N ALA A 77 15.11 22.64 -18.63
CA ALA A 77 15.58 24.02 -18.49
C ALA A 77 15.08 24.69 -17.20
N SER A 78 13.86 24.38 -16.76
CA SER A 78 13.35 24.86 -15.46
C SER A 78 14.03 24.18 -14.27
N GLY A 79 14.35 22.88 -14.37
CA GLY A 79 15.18 22.18 -13.39
C GLY A 79 16.60 22.76 -13.25
N LEU A 80 17.24 23.10 -14.37
CA LEU A 80 18.55 23.76 -14.38
C LEU A 80 18.51 25.16 -13.73
N LYS A 81 17.49 25.97 -14.03
CA LYS A 81 17.31 27.29 -13.39
C LYS A 81 17.04 27.18 -11.90
N TRP A 82 16.31 26.14 -11.48
CA TRP A 82 16.11 25.86 -10.07
C TRP A 82 17.44 25.49 -9.40
N MET A 83 18.25 24.61 -9.99
CA MET A 83 19.60 24.31 -9.48
C MET A 83 20.49 25.55 -9.35
N ASP A 84 20.46 26.47 -10.33
CA ASP A 84 21.24 27.71 -10.26
C ASP A 84 20.80 28.62 -9.10
N SER A 85 19.52 28.64 -8.73
CA SER A 85 19.04 29.46 -7.60
C SER A 85 19.49 28.94 -6.23
N TYR A 86 19.96 27.69 -6.15
CA TYR A 86 20.47 27.08 -4.92
C TYR A 86 21.99 27.09 -4.86
N LYS A 87 22.67 27.42 -5.96
CA LYS A 87 24.14 27.38 -6.05
C LYS A 87 24.84 28.27 -5.01
N ASP A 88 24.25 29.43 -4.68
CA ASP A 88 24.79 30.35 -3.67
C ASP A 88 24.45 29.95 -2.23
N LYS A 89 23.56 28.97 -2.04
CA LYS A 89 23.17 28.43 -0.72
C LYS A 89 23.90 27.14 -0.35
N PHE A 90 24.57 26.51 -1.32
CA PHE A 90 25.43 25.36 -1.05
C PHE A 90 26.81 25.86 -0.64
N ASP A 91 27.15 25.61 0.61
CA ASP A 91 28.49 25.87 1.14
C ASP A 91 29.51 24.99 0.36
N PRO A 92 30.40 25.58 -0.45
CA PRO A 92 31.31 24.81 -1.31
C PRO A 92 32.27 23.93 -0.51
N GLU A 93 32.42 24.15 0.80
CA GLU A 93 33.23 23.30 1.68
C GLU A 93 32.57 21.96 2.04
N ILE A 94 31.23 21.86 1.98
CA ILE A 94 30.51 20.62 2.31
C ILE A 94 30.49 19.64 1.13
N PHE A 95 30.67 20.13 -0.10
CA PHE A 95 30.80 19.30 -1.29
C PHE A 95 32.26 19.16 -1.73
N THR A 96 33.15 18.88 -0.77
CA THR A 96 34.34 18.10 -1.11
C THR A 96 33.84 16.71 -1.45
N MET A 97 33.50 16.54 -2.73
CA MET A 97 33.42 15.24 -3.37
C MET A 97 34.77 14.60 -3.03
N GLN A 98 34.78 13.74 -2.00
CA GLN A 98 35.91 12.88 -1.72
C GLN A 98 36.06 12.08 -3.01
N THR A 99 36.91 12.57 -3.91
CA THR A 99 37.62 11.71 -4.83
C THR A 99 38.34 10.77 -3.89
N VAL A 100 37.72 9.61 -3.70
CA VAL A 100 38.38 8.42 -3.20
C VAL A 100 39.44 8.09 -4.24
N ASP A 101 40.49 8.91 -4.23
CA ASP A 101 41.73 8.69 -4.92
C ASP A 101 42.27 7.38 -4.37
N SER A 102 42.13 6.34 -5.18
CA SER A 102 42.90 5.11 -5.01
C SER A 102 42.74 4.41 -3.66
N LEU A 103 41.50 4.20 -3.20
CA LEU A 103 41.26 2.94 -2.47
C LEU A 103 41.51 1.83 -3.49
N THR A 104 42.75 1.36 -3.50
CA THR A 104 43.28 0.25 -4.27
C THR A 104 42.25 -0.87 -4.29
N MET A 105 41.44 -0.92 -5.35
CA MET A 105 40.40 -1.93 -5.57
C MET A 105 40.97 -3.36 -5.61
N GLY A 106 42.31 -3.53 -5.60
CA GLY A 106 42.99 -4.81 -5.70
C GLY A 106 42.95 -5.70 -4.46
N ASN A 107 42.65 -5.18 -3.25
CA ASN A 107 42.78 -5.99 -2.02
C ASN A 107 41.49 -6.26 -1.24
N VAL A 108 40.37 -5.59 -1.55
CA VAL A 108 39.13 -5.75 -0.78
C VAL A 108 38.17 -6.73 -1.46
N PHE A 109 38.22 -6.86 -2.78
CA PHE A 109 37.44 -7.84 -3.54
C PHE A 109 38.31 -9.05 -3.90
N GLN A 110 38.44 -9.99 -2.97
CA GLN A 110 38.91 -11.34 -3.31
C GLN A 110 37.77 -12.06 -4.02
N LEU A 111 37.69 -11.89 -5.34
CA LEU A 111 36.84 -12.75 -6.17
C LEU A 111 37.32 -14.18 -5.98
N PRO A 112 36.45 -15.15 -5.63
CA PRO A 112 36.85 -16.54 -5.55
C PRO A 112 37.42 -16.97 -6.90
N THR A 113 38.64 -17.50 -6.89
CA THR A 113 39.33 -17.99 -8.10
C THR A 113 38.73 -19.30 -8.62
N THR A 114 37.84 -19.91 -7.84
CA THR A 114 37.12 -21.12 -8.21
C THR A 114 35.69 -20.76 -8.59
N SER A 115 35.37 -20.94 -9.87
CA SER A 115 33.99 -20.97 -10.35
C SER A 115 33.29 -22.19 -9.76
N ASN A 116 32.12 -22.00 -9.13
CA ASN A 116 31.29 -23.12 -8.72
C ASN A 116 30.91 -23.94 -9.95
N LYS A 117 31.04 -25.26 -9.88
CA LYS A 117 30.55 -26.10 -10.96
C LYS A 117 29.02 -26.11 -10.94
N PRO A 118 28.35 -26.24 -12.09
CA PRO A 118 26.89 -26.27 -12.15
C PRO A 118 26.26 -27.30 -11.20
N GLU A 119 26.94 -28.44 -11.00
CA GLU A 119 26.53 -29.50 -10.08
C GLU A 119 26.61 -29.12 -8.59
N ASP A 120 27.41 -28.12 -8.22
CA ASP A 120 27.60 -27.68 -6.83
C ASP A 120 26.57 -26.63 -6.38
N VAL A 121 25.74 -26.13 -7.30
CA VAL A 121 24.73 -25.11 -7.03
C VAL A 121 23.33 -25.73 -7.03
N THR A 122 23.03 -26.51 -6.00
CA THR A 122 21.67 -26.98 -5.75
C THR A 122 20.89 -25.91 -4.99
N PHE A 123 20.09 -25.13 -5.70
CA PHE A 123 19.06 -24.30 -5.08
C PHE A 123 17.94 -25.19 -4.59
N GLU A 124 17.99 -25.59 -3.32
CA GLU A 124 16.81 -26.13 -2.65
C GLU A 124 15.80 -25.00 -2.49
N LEU A 125 14.95 -24.83 -3.52
CA LEU A 125 13.78 -23.99 -3.39
C LEU A 125 12.89 -24.65 -2.34
N PRO A 126 12.44 -23.91 -1.30
CA PRO A 126 11.47 -24.46 -0.37
C PRO A 126 10.29 -24.98 -1.17
N ALA A 127 9.81 -26.18 -0.83
CA ALA A 127 8.64 -26.75 -1.47
C ALA A 127 7.53 -25.67 -1.47
N PRO A 128 6.89 -25.41 -2.61
CA PRO A 128 5.80 -24.45 -2.66
C PRO A 128 4.80 -24.89 -1.60
N SER A 129 4.55 -24.04 -0.61
CA SER A 129 3.57 -24.36 0.41
C SER A 129 2.27 -24.69 -0.32
N GLU A 130 1.66 -25.83 0.01
CA GLU A 130 0.36 -26.20 -0.50
C GLU A 130 -0.65 -25.17 0.00
N LEU A 131 -0.77 -24.09 -0.78
CA LEU A 131 -1.53 -22.92 -0.43
C LEU A 131 -2.97 -23.14 -0.81
N THR A 132 -3.66 -23.86 0.06
CA THR A 132 -5.11 -23.99 0.07
C THR A 132 -5.76 -22.68 0.49
N ALA A 133 -5.82 -21.67 -0.39
CA ALA A 133 -6.84 -20.60 -0.36
C ALA A 133 -6.71 -19.63 -1.55
N PRO A 134 -7.82 -19.02 -2.03
CA PRO A 134 -7.82 -17.94 -3.03
C PRO A 134 -7.01 -16.69 -2.62
N GLU A 135 -6.65 -16.57 -1.34
CA GLU A 135 -5.93 -15.45 -0.74
C GLU A 135 -4.48 -15.28 -1.24
N TYR A 136 -3.82 -16.34 -1.72
CA TYR A 136 -2.46 -16.23 -2.24
C TYR A 136 -2.38 -15.62 -3.65
N SER A 137 -3.51 -15.58 -4.36
CA SER A 137 -3.52 -15.12 -5.75
C SER A 137 -3.60 -13.60 -5.89
N LEU A 138 -4.21 -12.88 -4.94
CA LEU A 138 -4.49 -11.44 -5.13
C LEU A 138 -3.23 -10.59 -5.37
N LYS A 139 -2.09 -10.97 -4.79
CA LYS A 139 -0.81 -10.25 -4.97
C LYS A 139 -0.34 -10.20 -6.43
N TYR A 140 -0.47 -11.31 -7.14
CA TYR A 140 0.06 -11.48 -8.50
C TYR A 140 -1.06 -11.54 -9.54
N MET A 141 -2.30 -11.34 -9.12
CA MET A 141 -3.46 -11.37 -9.98
C MET A 141 -3.51 -10.12 -10.86
N PRO A 142 -3.67 -10.27 -12.19
CA PRO A 142 -4.01 -9.15 -13.06
C PRO A 142 -5.24 -8.40 -12.56
N ILE A 143 -5.24 -7.08 -12.69
CA ILE A 143 -6.35 -6.24 -12.21
C ILE A 143 -7.71 -6.65 -12.79
N LEU A 144 -7.74 -7.15 -14.04
CA LEU A 144 -8.94 -7.63 -14.71
C LEU A 144 -9.48 -8.93 -14.09
N ASP A 145 -8.61 -9.83 -13.67
CA ASP A 145 -9.00 -11.08 -13.01
C ASP A 145 -9.54 -10.80 -11.61
N MET A 146 -8.93 -9.84 -10.91
CA MET A 146 -9.41 -9.37 -9.61
C MET A 146 -10.79 -8.71 -9.72
N ALA A 147 -10.99 -7.89 -10.73
CA ALA A 147 -12.30 -7.32 -11.07
C ALA A 147 -13.33 -8.41 -11.37
N ALA A 148 -12.94 -9.47 -12.09
CA ALA A 148 -13.80 -10.61 -12.36
C ALA A 148 -14.20 -11.37 -11.08
N LEU A 149 -13.28 -11.53 -10.12
CA LEU A 149 -13.59 -12.13 -8.81
C LEU A 149 -14.57 -11.29 -7.98
N ILE A 150 -14.39 -9.96 -8.00
CA ILE A 150 -15.31 -9.02 -7.33
C ILE A 150 -16.70 -9.10 -7.97
N LYS A 151 -16.75 -9.06 -9.29
CA LYS A 151 -18.00 -9.19 -10.07
C LYS A 151 -18.71 -10.51 -9.77
N ALA A 152 -17.97 -11.62 -9.71
CA ALA A 152 -18.48 -12.94 -9.39
C ALA A 152 -18.86 -13.09 -7.90
N LYS A 153 -18.67 -12.04 -7.08
CA LYS A 153 -18.91 -12.03 -5.62
C LYS A 153 -18.12 -13.10 -4.88
N VAL A 154 -16.99 -13.54 -5.46
CA VAL A 154 -16.06 -14.49 -4.84
C VAL A 154 -15.20 -13.76 -3.80
N VAL A 155 -14.88 -12.49 -4.06
CA VAL A 155 -14.09 -11.62 -3.19
C VAL A 155 -14.80 -10.28 -3.05
N SER A 156 -14.86 -9.71 -1.84
CA SER A 156 -15.44 -8.37 -1.63
C SER A 156 -14.40 -7.27 -1.86
N CYS A 157 -14.85 -6.06 -2.22
CA CYS A 157 -13.97 -4.90 -2.33
C CYS A 157 -13.25 -4.63 -1.00
N VAL A 158 -13.93 -4.79 0.14
CA VAL A 158 -13.31 -4.64 1.47
C VAL A 158 -12.17 -5.64 1.67
N HIS A 159 -12.35 -6.90 1.28
CA HIS A 159 -11.29 -7.91 1.42
C HIS A 159 -10.04 -7.55 0.60
N VAL A 160 -10.22 -7.03 -0.62
CA VAL A 160 -9.09 -6.57 -1.45
C VAL A 160 -8.34 -5.42 -0.79
N VAL A 161 -9.05 -4.42 -0.26
CA VAL A 161 -8.42 -3.28 0.42
C VAL A 161 -7.68 -3.72 1.69
N ASP A 162 -8.31 -4.57 2.52
CA ASP A 162 -7.71 -5.06 3.75
C ASP A 162 -6.44 -5.90 3.44
N TYR A 163 -6.47 -6.72 2.39
CA TYR A 163 -5.33 -7.51 1.93
C TYR A 163 -4.13 -6.64 1.51
N PHE A 164 -4.34 -5.66 0.64
CA PHE A 164 -3.26 -4.79 0.18
C PHE A 164 -2.77 -3.84 1.27
N THR A 165 -3.64 -3.42 2.18
CA THR A 165 -3.26 -2.63 3.36
C THR A 165 -2.33 -3.43 4.27
N ALA A 166 -2.68 -4.68 4.59
CA ALA A 166 -1.85 -5.54 5.42
C ALA A 166 -0.45 -5.76 4.79
N ARG A 167 -0.41 -5.94 3.46
CA ARG A 167 0.83 -6.03 2.67
C ARG A 167 1.65 -4.75 2.71
N LEU A 168 1.02 -3.59 2.57
CA LEU A 168 1.74 -2.31 2.68
C LEU A 168 2.35 -2.18 4.06
N VAL A 169 1.60 -2.45 5.13
CA VAL A 169 2.12 -2.41 6.52
C VAL A 169 3.27 -3.39 6.73
N GLU A 170 3.21 -4.59 6.14
CA GLU A 170 4.29 -5.58 6.20
C GLU A 170 5.59 -5.11 5.53
N PHE A 171 5.49 -4.45 4.36
CA PHE A 171 6.64 -4.11 3.53
C PHE A 171 7.11 -2.65 3.64
N GLU A 172 6.32 -1.76 4.24
CA GLU A 172 6.63 -0.33 4.37
C GLU A 172 8.01 -0.08 5.03
N PRO A 173 8.41 -0.77 6.10
CA PRO A 173 9.72 -0.56 6.73
C PRO A 173 10.92 -0.85 5.83
N TYR A 174 10.72 -1.66 4.78
CA TYR A 174 11.78 -2.04 3.85
C TYR A 174 11.80 -1.20 2.59
N LEU A 175 10.63 -0.70 2.17
CA LEU A 175 10.46 -0.05 0.88
C LEU A 175 10.41 1.48 0.99
N ALA A 176 9.87 2.03 2.09
CA ALA A 176 9.69 3.47 2.31
C ALA A 176 9.03 4.19 1.10
N ILE A 177 8.09 3.52 0.41
CA ILE A 177 7.47 4.03 -0.82
C ILE A 177 6.27 4.95 -0.52
N THR A 178 5.60 4.75 0.63
CA THR A 178 4.34 5.43 0.97
C THR A 178 4.57 6.60 1.91
N SER A 179 4.21 7.81 1.49
CA SER A 179 4.25 9.01 2.32
C SER A 179 3.00 9.22 3.18
N LEU A 180 1.84 8.75 2.71
CA LEU A 180 0.56 8.89 3.42
C LEU A 180 -0.32 7.66 3.18
N LEU A 181 -0.75 7.01 4.26
CA LEU A 181 -1.59 5.82 4.21
C LEU A 181 -3.06 6.20 4.52
N LEU A 182 -3.93 6.16 3.50
CA LEU A 182 -5.36 6.52 3.62
C LEU A 182 -6.24 5.27 3.82
N THR A 183 -5.89 4.42 4.78
CA THR A 183 -6.53 3.11 5.00
C THR A 183 -8.01 3.21 5.30
N GLU A 184 -8.41 4.10 6.22
CA GLU A 184 -9.80 4.28 6.63
C GLU A 184 -10.67 4.78 5.47
N THR A 185 -10.19 5.76 4.71
CA THR A 185 -10.90 6.28 3.54
C THR A 185 -11.06 5.21 2.45
N ALA A 186 -10.00 4.43 2.19
CA ALA A 186 -10.05 3.34 1.22
C ALA A 186 -11.07 2.26 1.64
N ARG A 187 -11.06 1.88 2.92
CA ARG A 187 -11.97 0.88 3.47
C ARG A 187 -13.43 1.34 3.45
N ALA A 188 -13.68 2.61 3.79
CA ALA A 188 -15.03 3.20 3.72
C ALA A 188 -15.58 3.20 2.28
N LYS A 189 -14.75 3.54 1.29
CA LYS A 189 -15.14 3.48 -0.13
C LYS A 189 -15.41 2.04 -0.60
N ALA A 190 -14.56 1.09 -0.19
CA ALA A 190 -14.76 -0.31 -0.52
C ALA A 190 -16.10 -0.85 0.01
N LEU A 191 -16.47 -0.49 1.23
CA LEU A 191 -17.77 -0.83 1.81
C LEU A 191 -18.93 -0.26 0.98
N ALA A 192 -18.83 1.00 0.56
CA ALA A 192 -19.83 1.62 -0.31
C ALA A 192 -19.95 0.90 -1.66
N TYR A 193 -18.83 0.47 -2.25
CA TYR A 193 -18.84 -0.29 -3.51
C TYR A 193 -19.42 -1.68 -3.37
N ASP A 194 -19.13 -2.41 -2.29
CA ASP A 194 -19.76 -3.70 -2.02
C ASP A 194 -21.29 -3.56 -1.95
N ALA A 195 -21.80 -2.49 -1.33
CA ALA A 195 -23.24 -2.20 -1.31
C ALA A 195 -23.80 -1.88 -2.72
N MET A 196 -23.06 -1.16 -3.56
CA MET A 196 -23.47 -0.86 -4.94
C MET A 196 -23.46 -2.12 -5.84
N ILE A 197 -22.48 -3.00 -5.66
CA ILE A 197 -22.39 -4.29 -6.38
C ILE A 197 -23.52 -5.22 -5.95
N ALA A 198 -23.88 -5.21 -4.66
CA ALA A 198 -25.06 -5.94 -4.18
C ALA A 198 -26.34 -5.49 -4.89
N ASN A 199 -26.45 -4.20 -5.21
CA ASN A 199 -27.57 -3.60 -5.94
C ASN A 199 -27.46 -3.70 -7.48
N SER A 200 -26.45 -4.39 -8.00
CA SER A 200 -26.19 -4.49 -9.45
C SER A 200 -26.01 -3.13 -10.14
N THR A 201 -25.37 -2.17 -9.48
CA THR A 201 -25.02 -0.86 -10.05
C THR A 201 -23.68 -0.92 -10.79
N TYR A 202 -23.63 -0.40 -12.03
CA TYR A 202 -22.39 -0.32 -12.81
C TYR A 202 -21.47 0.77 -12.27
N LEU A 203 -20.21 0.41 -11.95
CA LEU A 203 -19.22 1.33 -11.38
C LEU A 203 -18.09 1.70 -12.34
N GLY A 204 -18.15 1.23 -13.60
CA GLY A 204 -17.17 1.56 -14.63
C GLY A 204 -16.41 0.36 -15.18
N PRO A 205 -15.40 0.60 -16.04
CA PRO A 205 -14.74 -0.45 -16.80
C PRO A 205 -13.94 -1.44 -15.94
N LEU A 206 -13.54 -1.03 -14.73
CA LEU A 206 -12.84 -1.89 -13.78
C LEU A 206 -13.79 -2.70 -12.88
N ILE A 207 -15.09 -2.40 -12.89
CA ILE A 207 -16.10 -3.17 -12.16
C ILE A 207 -17.36 -3.28 -13.06
N PRO A 208 -17.29 -4.09 -14.13
CA PRO A 208 -18.41 -4.25 -15.06
C PRO A 208 -19.51 -5.16 -14.49
N LEU A 209 -20.78 -4.81 -14.74
CA LEU A 209 -21.96 -5.63 -14.40
C LEU A 209 -22.03 -6.93 -15.18
#